data_AF-A0A812XHF9-F1
#
_entry.id   AF-A0A812XHF9-F1
#
_cell.length_a   1.000
_cell.length_b   1.000
_cell.length_c   1.000
_cell.angle_alpha   90.00
_cell.angle_beta   90.00
_cell.angle_gamma   90.00
#
_symmetry.space_group_name_H-M   'P 1'
#
loop_
_entity.id
_entity.type
_entity.pdbx_description
1 polymer ?
#
loop_
_entity_poly.entity_id
_entity_poly.type
_entity_poly.pdbx_seq_one_letter_code
_entity_poly.pdbx_strand_id
1 'polypeptide(L)'
;MAAFFFVFAFGHYCKCWVRQILWLDKICISQTDVQCKAEAIAALPDFVKRSSRMLILWDETYFERLWCNVEIAVFLKSHPDPSAIRMIPLWLSPWLLCSLLLEWVCARYTVPLMFMLLAEWSWVSGAPPQSRLDWVLRNVIFCLTSTVAHLPSALLATLSFTLKLRQHGRLLDQLRDFDVRSSKCTVESDRPMLEAEIASLHKEQKMSVEDVPLLFRSSGMDVDQEECLDLFSAYVRGQLHDQIVEELGNRTELPFGLCILVYMPMHFFNYAESFLACEGYGCENALQYFGYQSVQQLFIFDAVIYFIMMVTTLPMTFPCLLKMLDLSYLIPGGAVVQVFFALASGLFSYAYAFCMGGLVGGFLIGFMVKGLSACWLVFFVGILGFLLVQCLTVFCAKSTWSSCNAGQLGCRCLGRTF
;
A
#
# COMPACT_ATOMS: atom_id res chain seq x y z
N MET A 1 -19.56 -4.76 -3.25
CA MET A 1 -18.52 -4.25 -4.18
C MET A 1 -18.96 -3.09 -5.06
N ALA A 2 -20.10 -3.16 -5.76
CA ALA A 2 -20.57 -2.02 -6.58
C ALA A 2 -20.65 -0.69 -5.78
N ALA A 3 -21.17 -0.72 -4.55
CA ALA A 3 -21.20 0.44 -3.67
C ALA A 3 -19.80 0.99 -3.34
N PHE A 4 -18.81 0.14 -3.10
CA PHE A 4 -17.43 0.57 -2.83
C PHE A 4 -16.83 1.27 -4.05
N PHE A 5 -16.88 0.67 -5.24
CA PHE A 5 -16.35 1.29 -6.45
C PHE A 5 -17.12 2.56 -6.84
N PHE A 6 -18.43 2.58 -6.58
CA PHE A 6 -19.23 3.79 -6.76
C PHE A 6 -18.77 4.92 -5.84
N VAL A 7 -18.56 4.65 -4.54
CA VAL A 7 -18.03 5.65 -3.61
C VAL A 7 -16.58 6.01 -3.92
N PHE A 8 -15.76 5.06 -4.39
CA PHE A 8 -14.40 5.36 -4.81
C PHE A 8 -14.36 6.33 -6.00
N ALA A 9 -15.16 6.06 -7.04
CA ALA A 9 -15.21 6.87 -8.24
C ALA A 9 -15.97 8.19 -8.06
N PHE A 10 -17.05 8.20 -7.26
CA PHE A 10 -17.98 9.33 -7.17
C PHE A 10 -18.10 9.92 -5.77
N GLY A 11 -17.42 9.39 -4.76
CA GLY A 11 -17.51 9.86 -3.38
C GLY A 11 -17.07 11.31 -3.19
N HIS A 12 -16.21 11.82 -4.07
CA HIS A 12 -15.83 13.23 -4.09
C HIS A 12 -17.00 14.18 -4.45
N TYR A 13 -18.07 13.68 -5.08
CA TYR A 13 -19.31 14.44 -5.31
C TYR A 13 -20.18 14.51 -4.04
N CYS A 14 -19.96 13.64 -3.05
CA CYS A 14 -20.68 13.67 -1.79
C CYS A 14 -20.16 14.83 -0.91
N LYS A 15 -20.68 16.03 -1.16
CA LYS A 15 -20.31 17.31 -0.49
C LYS A 15 -20.35 17.28 1.05
N CYS A 16 -20.98 16.27 1.65
CA CYS A 16 -21.12 16.14 3.10
C CYS A 16 -19.83 15.66 3.81
N TRP A 17 -18.78 15.27 3.08
CA TRP A 17 -17.62 14.54 3.65
C TRP A 17 -16.26 15.24 3.45
N VAL A 18 -16.22 16.57 3.52
CA VAL A 18 -15.04 17.47 3.39
C VAL A 18 -14.88 18.07 1.99
N ARG A 19 -14.96 19.41 1.91
CA ARG A 19 -14.66 20.17 0.70
C ARG A 19 -13.14 20.40 0.63
N GLN A 20 -12.43 19.56 -0.10
CA GLN A 20 -11.03 19.85 -0.45
C GLN A 20 -11.01 20.73 -1.71
N ILE A 21 -10.29 21.85 -1.64
CA ILE A 21 -10.02 22.69 -2.80
C ILE A 21 -8.69 22.20 -3.38
N LEU A 22 -8.73 21.68 -4.59
CA LEU A 22 -7.56 21.23 -5.32
C LEU A 22 -7.23 22.24 -6.40
N TRP A 23 -5.96 22.63 -6.47
CA TRP A 23 -5.42 23.37 -7.60
C TRP A 23 -4.65 22.38 -8.47
N LEU A 24 -5.00 22.30 -9.74
CA LEU A 24 -4.30 21.49 -10.72
C LEU A 24 -3.96 22.38 -11.91
N ASP A 25 -2.66 22.55 -12.15
CA ASP A 25 -2.07 23.36 -13.21
C ASP A 25 -2.84 23.24 -14.54
N LYS A 26 -3.07 22.02 -15.02
CA LYS A 26 -3.67 21.73 -16.32
C LYS A 26 -5.14 22.14 -16.44
N ILE A 27 -5.83 22.29 -15.32
CA ILE A 27 -7.25 22.70 -15.26
C ILE A 27 -7.36 24.20 -14.96
N CYS A 28 -6.48 24.72 -14.11
CA CYS A 28 -6.52 26.09 -13.65
C CYS A 28 -5.82 27.08 -14.60
N ILE A 29 -4.85 26.61 -15.39
CA ILE A 29 -4.14 27.42 -16.39
C ILE A 29 -4.81 27.24 -17.74
N SER A 30 -5.13 28.36 -18.41
CA SER A 30 -5.69 28.33 -19.76
C SER A 30 -4.75 27.58 -20.71
N GLN A 31 -5.26 26.54 -21.38
CA GLN A 31 -4.48 25.76 -22.33
C GLN A 31 -4.54 26.33 -23.76
N THR A 32 -5.49 27.22 -24.03
CA THR A 32 -5.79 27.76 -25.37
C THR A 32 -5.39 29.23 -25.53
N ASP A 33 -5.49 30.02 -24.46
CA ASP A 33 -5.14 31.44 -24.50
C ASP A 33 -3.70 31.64 -24.04
N VAL A 34 -2.85 32.10 -24.96
CA VAL A 34 -1.41 32.29 -24.74
C VAL A 34 -1.12 33.35 -23.69
N GLN A 35 -1.88 34.46 -23.65
CA GLN A 35 -1.66 35.54 -22.69
C GLN A 35 -2.09 35.12 -21.29
N CYS A 36 -3.30 34.58 -21.16
CA CYS A 36 -3.78 34.06 -19.89
C CYS A 36 -2.88 32.93 -19.37
N LYS A 37 -2.32 32.10 -20.26
CA LYS A 37 -1.36 31.06 -19.90
C LYS A 37 -0.06 31.64 -19.34
N ALA A 38 0.50 32.64 -20.00
CA ALA A 38 1.74 33.28 -19.55
C ALA A 38 1.56 33.96 -18.18
N GLU A 39 0.46 34.70 -17.99
CA GLU A 39 0.12 35.33 -16.70
C GLU A 39 -0.07 34.28 -15.59
N ALA A 40 -0.78 33.20 -15.88
CA ALA A 40 -1.02 32.15 -14.90
C ALA A 40 0.25 31.33 -14.56
N ILE A 41 1.15 31.11 -15.52
CA ILE A 41 2.47 30.51 -15.27
C ILE A 41 3.31 31.44 -14.38
N ALA A 42 3.31 32.75 -14.64
CA ALA A 42 4.03 33.71 -13.82
C ALA A 42 3.51 33.75 -12.36
N ALA A 43 2.21 33.53 -12.18
CA ALA A 43 1.56 33.47 -10.86
C ALA A 43 1.65 32.09 -10.17
N LEU A 44 2.20 31.06 -10.83
CA LEU A 44 2.26 29.70 -10.31
C LEU A 44 2.93 29.62 -8.92
N PRO A 45 4.09 30.26 -8.66
CA PRO A 45 4.69 30.26 -7.34
C PRO A 45 3.74 30.76 -6.25
N ASP A 46 2.91 31.77 -6.52
CA ASP A 46 1.98 32.30 -5.53
C ASP A 46 0.86 31.32 -5.15
N PHE A 47 0.40 30.50 -6.10
CA PHE A 47 -0.55 29.42 -5.82
C PHE A 47 0.07 28.34 -4.95
N VAL A 48 1.33 27.97 -5.23
CA VAL A 48 2.08 27.00 -4.42
C VAL A 48 2.30 27.52 -3.00
N LYS A 49 2.72 28.79 -2.84
CA LYS A 49 2.90 29.45 -1.53
C LYS A 49 1.62 29.46 -0.69
N ARG A 50 0.45 29.65 -1.32
CA ARG A 50 -0.86 29.68 -0.63
C ARG A 50 -1.46 28.30 -0.36
N SER A 51 -0.91 27.25 -0.96
CA SER A 51 -1.45 25.89 -0.84
C SER A 51 -1.11 25.30 0.53
N SER A 52 -2.11 24.82 1.27
CA SER A 52 -1.86 24.24 2.61
C SER A 52 -1.12 22.89 2.61
N ARG A 53 -1.11 22.18 1.48
CA ARG A 53 -0.50 20.86 1.27
C ARG A 53 -0.10 20.71 -0.19
N MET A 54 0.93 19.90 -0.44
CA MET A 54 1.37 19.53 -1.79
C MET A 54 1.20 18.02 -1.97
N LEU A 55 0.41 17.61 -2.97
CA LEU A 55 0.25 16.20 -3.34
C LEU A 55 1.08 15.90 -4.58
N ILE A 56 2.11 15.07 -4.42
CA ILE A 56 2.98 14.63 -5.49
C ILE A 56 2.51 13.27 -6.01
N LEU A 57 2.01 13.24 -7.24
CA LEU A 57 1.74 12.01 -7.97
C LEU A 57 3.03 11.57 -8.68
N TRP A 58 3.79 10.70 -8.02
CA TRP A 58 5.14 10.37 -8.47
C TRP A 58 5.13 9.37 -9.63
N ASP A 59 5.81 9.76 -10.70
CA ASP A 59 6.28 8.90 -11.78
C ASP A 59 7.81 8.95 -11.87
N GLU A 60 8.40 8.07 -12.67
CA GLU A 60 9.85 7.94 -12.82
C GLU A 60 10.53 9.20 -13.39
N THR A 61 9.79 10.18 -13.91
CA THR A 61 10.31 11.43 -14.47
C THR A 61 10.06 12.64 -13.56
N TYR A 62 9.45 12.47 -12.39
CA TYR A 62 9.03 13.59 -11.54
C TYR A 62 10.21 14.47 -11.11
N PHE A 63 11.24 13.87 -10.50
CA PHE A 63 12.44 14.59 -10.07
C PHE A 63 13.35 15.01 -11.22
N GLU A 64 13.12 14.48 -12.43
CA GLU A 64 13.84 14.92 -13.63
C GLU A 64 13.27 16.21 -14.21
N ARG A 65 12.10 16.69 -13.76
CA ARG A 65 11.43 17.87 -14.33
C ARG A 65 11.75 19.11 -13.51
N LEU A 66 12.44 20.08 -14.12
CA LEU A 66 12.87 21.30 -13.44
C LEU A 66 11.69 22.09 -12.84
N TRP A 67 10.58 22.21 -13.56
CA TRP A 67 9.37 22.87 -13.05
C TRP A 67 8.81 22.21 -11.78
N CYS A 68 8.78 20.86 -11.73
CA CYS A 68 8.34 20.14 -10.52
C CYS A 68 9.28 20.42 -9.33
N ASN A 69 10.59 20.52 -9.59
CA ASN A 69 11.57 20.85 -8.56
C ASN A 69 11.45 22.30 -8.08
N VAL A 70 11.09 23.25 -8.95
CA VAL A 70 10.75 24.64 -8.56
C VAL A 70 9.53 24.66 -7.64
N GLU A 71 8.47 23.92 -7.97
CA GLU A 71 7.28 23.82 -7.11
C GLU A 71 7.60 23.29 -5.72
N ILE A 72 8.44 22.24 -5.64
CA ILE A 72 8.93 21.71 -4.36
C ILE A 72 9.70 22.79 -3.60
N ALA A 73 10.64 23.48 -4.24
CA ALA A 73 11.44 24.54 -3.61
C ALA A 73 10.56 25.68 -3.06
N VAL A 74 9.61 26.16 -3.85
CA VAL A 74 8.65 27.21 -3.46
C VAL A 74 7.78 26.76 -2.29
N PHE A 75 7.28 25.51 -2.34
CA PHE A 75 6.43 24.97 -1.29
C PHE A 75 7.18 24.84 0.04
N LEU A 76 8.37 24.23 0.02
CA LEU A 76 9.21 24.02 1.19
C LEU A 76 9.64 25.34 1.84
N LYS A 77 9.96 26.36 1.04
CA LYS A 77 10.29 27.69 1.57
C LYS A 77 9.13 28.30 2.35
N SER A 78 7.89 28.03 1.90
CA SER A 78 6.68 28.63 2.46
C SER A 78 6.08 27.85 3.62
N HIS A 79 6.52 26.59 3.80
CA HIS A 79 5.95 25.67 4.77
C HIS A 79 7.06 25.01 5.60
N PRO A 80 7.17 25.33 6.90
CA PRO A 80 8.21 24.78 7.77
C PRO A 80 7.99 23.30 8.13
N ASP A 81 6.82 22.74 7.83
CA ASP A 81 6.47 21.34 8.09
C ASP A 81 6.61 20.51 6.80
N PRO A 82 7.67 19.66 6.69
CA PRO A 82 7.86 18.81 5.53
C PRO A 82 6.68 17.85 5.31
N SER A 83 5.99 17.42 6.37
CA SER A 83 4.85 16.48 6.31
C SER A 83 3.62 17.01 5.56
N ALA A 84 3.63 18.28 5.17
CA ALA A 84 2.65 18.89 4.29
C ALA A 84 2.81 18.47 2.81
N ILE A 85 4.00 17.96 2.42
CA ILE A 85 4.21 17.27 1.15
C ILE A 85 3.82 15.80 1.32
N ARG A 86 2.93 15.30 0.47
CA ARG A 86 2.52 13.89 0.44
C ARG A 86 2.81 13.30 -0.92
N MET A 87 3.56 12.21 -0.96
CA MET A 87 3.88 11.51 -2.20
C MET A 87 3.03 10.25 -2.36
N ILE A 88 2.45 10.07 -3.54
CA ILE A 88 1.72 8.85 -3.91
C ILE A 88 2.31 8.31 -5.23
N PRO A 89 2.95 7.13 -5.19
CA PRO A 89 3.40 6.45 -6.40
C PRO A 89 2.23 6.03 -7.30
N LEU A 90 2.33 6.27 -8.60
CA LEU A 90 1.26 5.96 -9.55
C LEU A 90 0.94 4.45 -9.69
N TRP A 91 1.85 3.55 -9.33
CA TRP A 91 1.58 2.10 -9.36
C TRP A 91 0.60 1.65 -8.27
N LEU A 92 0.45 2.43 -7.19
CA LEU A 92 -0.28 2.01 -5.99
C LEU A 92 -1.79 1.86 -6.26
N SER A 93 -2.41 2.86 -6.88
CA SER A 93 -3.86 2.88 -7.11
C SER A 93 -4.32 1.77 -8.07
N PRO A 94 -3.68 1.53 -9.24
CA PRO A 94 -4.00 0.40 -10.10
C PRO A 94 -3.86 -0.94 -9.39
N TRP A 95 -2.75 -1.15 -8.65
CA TRP A 95 -2.56 -2.38 -7.89
C TRP A 95 -3.68 -2.60 -6.86
N LEU A 96 -4.00 -1.59 -6.05
CA LEU A 96 -5.01 -1.68 -5.01
C LEU A 96 -6.39 -2.01 -5.60
N LEU A 97 -6.82 -1.27 -6.61
CA LEU A 97 -8.15 -1.45 -7.22
C LEU A 97 -8.29 -2.79 -7.96
N CYS A 98 -7.27 -3.18 -8.72
CA CYS A 98 -7.29 -4.46 -9.42
C CYS A 98 -7.22 -5.62 -8.43
N SER A 99 -6.44 -5.52 -7.36
CA SER A 99 -6.37 -6.57 -6.33
C SER A 99 -7.69 -6.68 -5.58
N LEU A 100 -8.29 -5.57 -5.14
CA LEU A 100 -9.62 -5.54 -4.51
C LEU A 100 -10.69 -6.23 -5.38
N LEU A 101 -10.72 -5.90 -6.67
CA LEU A 101 -11.65 -6.50 -7.62
C LEU A 101 -11.39 -8.00 -7.77
N LEU A 102 -10.12 -8.39 -7.92
CA LEU A 102 -9.73 -9.74 -8.23
C LEU A 102 -9.91 -10.68 -7.04
N GLU A 103 -9.57 -10.25 -5.82
CA GLU A 103 -9.89 -10.98 -4.59
C GLU A 103 -11.40 -11.25 -4.47
N TRP A 104 -12.24 -10.25 -4.77
CA TRP A 104 -13.69 -10.44 -4.77
C TRP A 104 -14.17 -11.37 -5.89
N VAL A 105 -13.65 -11.23 -7.11
CA VAL A 105 -13.98 -12.11 -8.25
C VAL A 105 -13.57 -13.55 -7.95
N CYS A 106 -12.39 -13.75 -7.35
CA CYS A 106 -11.91 -15.06 -6.95
C CYS A 106 -12.84 -15.69 -5.92
N ALA A 107 -13.18 -14.95 -4.86
CA ALA A 107 -14.11 -15.41 -3.83
C ALA A 107 -15.51 -15.73 -4.40
N ARG A 108 -16.04 -14.90 -5.30
CA ARG A 108 -17.40 -15.06 -5.85
C ARG A 108 -17.52 -16.17 -6.88
N TYR A 109 -16.50 -16.36 -7.71
CA TYR A 109 -16.61 -17.19 -8.91
C TYR A 109 -15.59 -18.32 -8.95
N THR A 110 -14.30 -18.03 -8.79
CA THR A 110 -13.26 -19.06 -9.00
C THR A 110 -13.23 -20.07 -7.86
N VAL A 111 -13.46 -19.63 -6.61
CA VAL A 111 -13.53 -20.51 -5.44
C VAL A 111 -14.73 -21.47 -5.55
N PRO A 112 -15.98 -21.02 -5.77
CA PRO A 112 -17.11 -21.94 -6.00
C PRO A 112 -16.94 -22.84 -7.21
N LEU A 113 -16.40 -22.31 -8.33
CA LEU A 113 -16.12 -23.12 -9.52
C LEU A 113 -15.13 -24.23 -9.21
N MET A 114 -14.05 -23.91 -8.51
CA MET A 114 -13.07 -24.89 -8.11
C MET A 114 -13.68 -25.93 -7.19
N PHE A 115 -14.54 -25.53 -6.25
CA PHE A 115 -15.28 -26.48 -5.41
C PHE A 115 -16.21 -27.36 -6.23
N MET A 116 -16.93 -26.85 -7.23
CA MET A 116 -17.75 -27.70 -8.10
C MET A 116 -16.91 -28.72 -8.87
N LEU A 117 -15.73 -28.32 -9.36
CA LEU A 117 -14.81 -29.19 -10.09
C LEU A 117 -14.14 -30.23 -9.18
N LEU A 118 -13.89 -29.87 -7.92
CA LEU A 118 -13.31 -30.75 -6.91
C LEU A 118 -14.36 -31.42 -6.01
N ALA A 119 -15.66 -31.17 -6.20
CA ALA A 119 -16.72 -31.69 -5.35
C ALA A 119 -16.81 -33.23 -5.41
N GLU A 120 -16.23 -33.84 -6.45
CA GLU A 120 -16.02 -35.28 -6.52
C GLU A 120 -15.00 -35.81 -5.48
N TRP A 121 -14.22 -34.95 -4.81
CA TRP A 121 -13.02 -35.37 -4.07
C TRP A 121 -13.09 -35.56 -2.55
N SER A 122 -14.12 -35.13 -1.77
CA SER A 122 -14.28 -35.59 -0.35
C SER A 122 -15.26 -34.85 0.56
N TRP A 123 -15.65 -33.60 0.29
CA TRP A 123 -16.42 -32.82 1.28
C TRP A 123 -17.92 -33.16 1.28
N VAL A 124 -18.48 -33.46 0.11
CA VAL A 124 -19.91 -33.78 -0.06
C VAL A 124 -20.18 -35.30 0.06
N SER A 125 -19.15 -36.14 -0.06
CA SER A 125 -19.27 -37.61 -0.11
C SER A 125 -18.46 -38.36 0.97
N GLY A 126 -17.66 -37.66 1.79
CA GLY A 126 -16.85 -38.25 2.85
C GLY A 126 -17.57 -38.35 4.20
N ALA A 127 -17.20 -39.36 4.99
CA ALA A 127 -17.65 -39.48 6.38
C ALA A 127 -17.27 -38.21 7.20
N PRO A 128 -18.09 -37.83 8.21
CA PRO A 128 -17.84 -36.66 9.04
C PRO A 128 -16.49 -36.78 9.76
N PRO A 129 -15.81 -35.65 10.07
CA PRO A 129 -14.47 -35.72 10.62
C PRO A 129 -14.43 -36.43 11.98
N GLN A 130 -13.61 -37.49 12.08
CA GLN A 130 -13.63 -38.37 13.26
C GLN A 130 -12.74 -37.85 14.40
N SER A 131 -11.60 -37.25 14.05
CA SER A 131 -10.59 -36.79 15.00
C SER A 131 -10.34 -35.28 14.88
N ARG A 132 -9.73 -34.67 15.90
CA ARG A 132 -9.30 -33.25 15.85
C ARG A 132 -8.28 -33.00 14.73
N LEU A 133 -7.41 -33.98 14.45
CA LEU A 133 -6.42 -33.87 13.38
C LEU A 133 -7.08 -33.88 12.00
N ASP A 134 -8.15 -34.66 11.83
CA ASP A 134 -8.93 -34.70 10.58
C ASP A 134 -9.56 -33.34 10.27
N TRP A 135 -10.08 -32.64 11.29
CA TRP A 135 -10.54 -31.25 11.16
C TRP A 135 -9.45 -30.30 10.66
N VAL A 136 -8.25 -30.38 11.24
CA VAL A 136 -7.12 -29.54 10.83
C VAL A 136 -6.69 -29.84 9.40
N LEU A 137 -6.47 -31.12 9.08
CA LEU A 137 -6.00 -31.53 7.75
C LEU A 137 -6.99 -31.12 6.66
N ARG A 138 -8.29 -31.34 6.88
CA ARG A 138 -9.33 -30.92 5.95
C ARG A 138 -9.31 -29.41 5.76
N ASN A 139 -9.30 -28.61 6.83
CA ASN A 139 -9.24 -27.15 6.71
C ASN A 139 -7.97 -26.66 5.97
N VAL A 140 -6.81 -27.26 6.27
CA VAL A 140 -5.57 -26.92 5.55
C VAL A 140 -5.67 -27.27 4.07
N ILE A 141 -6.20 -28.44 3.72
CA ILE A 141 -6.41 -28.84 2.31
C ILE A 141 -7.39 -27.88 1.63
N PHE A 142 -8.48 -27.49 2.29
CA PHE A 142 -9.46 -26.54 1.78
C PHE A 142 -8.84 -25.18 1.48
N CYS A 143 -8.07 -24.64 2.42
CA CYS A 143 -7.42 -23.35 2.22
C CYS A 143 -6.30 -23.44 1.17
N LEU A 144 -5.48 -24.50 1.17
CA LEU A 144 -4.43 -24.69 0.15
C LEU A 144 -5.00 -24.78 -1.26
N THR A 145 -6.10 -25.52 -1.41
CA THR A 145 -6.91 -25.61 -2.63
C THR A 145 -7.34 -24.22 -3.12
N SER A 146 -7.71 -23.32 -2.20
CA SER A 146 -8.05 -21.92 -2.51
C SER A 146 -6.88 -21.12 -3.12
N THR A 147 -5.63 -21.53 -2.93
CA THR A 147 -4.46 -20.92 -3.59
C THR A 147 -4.59 -20.97 -5.11
N VAL A 148 -5.07 -22.10 -5.65
CA VAL A 148 -5.26 -22.29 -7.09
C VAL A 148 -6.35 -21.35 -7.61
N ALA A 149 -7.43 -21.20 -6.84
CA ALA A 149 -8.53 -20.28 -7.17
C ALA A 149 -8.09 -18.81 -7.20
N HIS A 150 -7.03 -18.44 -6.45
CA HIS A 150 -6.47 -17.09 -6.38
C HIS A 150 -5.20 -16.91 -7.26
N LEU A 151 -4.91 -17.84 -8.18
CA LEU A 151 -3.82 -17.67 -9.15
C LEU A 151 -3.88 -16.36 -9.95
N PRO A 152 -5.05 -15.88 -10.40
CA PRO A 152 -5.15 -14.57 -11.05
C PRO A 152 -4.65 -13.44 -10.15
N SER A 153 -5.05 -13.41 -8.87
CA SER A 153 -4.57 -12.44 -7.88
C SER A 153 -3.08 -12.55 -7.63
N ALA A 154 -2.56 -13.78 -7.52
CA ALA A 154 -1.14 -14.03 -7.34
C ALA A 154 -0.31 -13.51 -8.53
N LEU A 155 -0.79 -13.72 -9.76
CA LEU A 155 -0.15 -13.22 -10.97
C LEU A 155 -0.14 -11.69 -11.01
N LEU A 156 -1.29 -11.06 -10.77
CA LEU A 156 -1.41 -9.60 -10.70
C LEU A 156 -0.46 -9.03 -9.66
N ALA A 157 -0.47 -9.55 -8.43
CA ALA A 157 0.39 -9.09 -7.35
C ALA A 157 1.87 -9.25 -7.70
N THR A 158 2.25 -10.36 -8.34
CA THR A 158 3.63 -10.60 -8.80
C THR A 158 4.09 -9.56 -9.82
N LEU A 159 3.23 -9.25 -10.82
CA LEU A 159 3.51 -8.24 -11.83
C LEU A 159 3.60 -6.83 -11.22
N SER A 160 2.62 -6.46 -10.40
CA SER A 160 2.58 -5.15 -9.74
C SER A 160 3.77 -4.94 -8.80
N PHE A 161 4.20 -5.97 -8.08
CA PHE A 161 5.33 -5.85 -7.15
C PHE A 161 6.68 -5.94 -7.84
N THR A 162 6.79 -6.60 -8.98
CA THR A 162 7.94 -6.46 -9.87
C THR A 162 8.10 -5.01 -10.33
N LEU A 163 7.00 -4.36 -10.72
CA LEU A 163 7.01 -2.94 -11.08
C LEU A 163 7.34 -2.07 -9.87
N LYS A 164 6.71 -2.32 -8.72
CA LYS A 164 7.00 -1.61 -7.46
C LYS A 164 8.49 -1.66 -7.11
N LEU A 165 9.10 -2.85 -7.08
CA LEU A 165 10.51 -3.00 -6.69
C LEU A 165 11.44 -2.18 -7.59
N ARG A 166 11.15 -2.15 -8.90
CA ARG A 166 11.90 -1.33 -9.87
C ARG A 166 11.65 0.15 -9.69
N GLN A 167 10.39 0.57 -9.63
CA GLN A 167 10.00 1.97 -9.58
C GLN A 167 10.37 2.62 -8.25
N HIS A 168 10.05 1.96 -7.13
CA HIS A 168 10.40 2.44 -5.81
C HIS A 168 11.92 2.45 -5.60
N GLY A 169 12.65 1.48 -6.17
CA GLY A 169 14.11 1.52 -6.22
C GLY A 169 14.62 2.78 -6.93
N ARG A 170 14.09 3.09 -8.12
CA ARG A 170 14.43 4.31 -8.87
C ARG A 170 14.09 5.59 -8.10
N LEU A 171 12.95 5.65 -7.42
CA LEU A 171 12.59 6.80 -6.56
C LEU A 171 13.67 7.08 -5.51
N LEU A 172 14.10 6.04 -4.79
CA LEU A 172 15.10 6.17 -3.74
C LEU A 172 16.47 6.57 -4.32
N ASP A 173 16.86 6.00 -5.45
CA ASP A 173 18.10 6.38 -6.14
C ASP A 173 18.05 7.84 -6.65
N GLN A 174 16.91 8.27 -7.22
CA GLN A 174 16.71 9.64 -7.69
C GLN A 174 16.81 10.66 -6.56
N LEU A 175 16.27 10.34 -5.38
CA LEU A 175 16.35 11.21 -4.21
C LEU A 175 17.77 11.25 -3.64
N ARG A 176 18.44 10.10 -3.55
CA ARG A 176 19.82 10.01 -3.02
C ARG A 176 20.82 10.76 -3.89
N ASP A 177 20.71 10.59 -5.20
CA ASP A 177 21.66 11.13 -6.18
C ASP A 177 21.14 12.43 -6.82
N PHE A 178 20.13 13.07 -6.21
CA PHE A 178 19.43 14.24 -6.75
C PHE A 178 20.35 15.44 -6.98
N ASP A 179 20.34 16.02 -8.18
CA ASP A 179 20.95 17.33 -8.45
C ASP A 179 19.99 18.13 -9.33
N VAL A 180 19.54 19.27 -8.82
CA VAL A 180 18.59 20.14 -9.53
C VAL A 180 19.10 20.56 -10.90
N ARG A 181 20.42 20.71 -11.09
CA ARG A 181 21.02 21.12 -12.37
C ARG A 181 20.89 20.04 -13.44
N SER A 182 20.84 18.78 -13.03
CA SER A 182 20.63 17.64 -13.93
C SER A 182 19.18 17.52 -14.42
N SER A 183 18.27 18.31 -13.86
CA SER A 183 16.86 18.30 -14.27
C SER A 183 16.69 18.76 -15.71
N LYS A 184 15.80 18.10 -16.43
CA LYS A 184 15.35 18.43 -17.79
C LYS A 184 14.38 19.61 -17.72
N CYS A 185 14.53 20.55 -18.64
CA CYS A 185 13.56 21.62 -18.85
C CYS A 185 12.82 21.38 -20.17
N THR A 186 11.49 21.49 -20.16
CA THR A 186 10.71 21.37 -21.40
C THR A 186 11.01 22.52 -22.37
N VAL A 187 11.24 23.71 -21.82
CA VAL A 187 11.59 24.93 -22.54
C VAL A 187 12.93 25.40 -21.99
N GLU A 188 14.03 25.04 -22.64
CA GLU A 188 15.38 25.30 -22.13
C GLU A 188 15.69 26.80 -21.98
N SER A 189 14.98 27.70 -22.67
CA SER A 189 15.09 29.15 -22.44
C SER A 189 14.66 29.59 -21.04
N ASP A 190 13.80 28.80 -20.37
CA ASP A 190 13.28 29.13 -19.04
C ASP A 190 14.26 28.72 -17.93
N ARG A 191 15.23 27.82 -18.22
CA ARG A 191 16.15 27.27 -17.22
C ARG A 191 16.85 28.34 -16.37
N PRO A 192 17.46 29.39 -16.93
CA PRO A 192 18.16 30.39 -16.12
C PRO A 192 17.20 31.10 -15.14
N MET A 193 15.97 31.37 -15.57
CA MET A 193 14.94 31.99 -14.73
C MET A 193 14.52 31.06 -13.58
N LEU A 194 14.31 29.77 -13.89
CA LEU A 194 13.88 28.78 -12.90
C LEU A 194 14.97 28.47 -11.86
N GLU A 195 16.22 28.34 -12.30
CA GLU A 195 17.36 28.15 -11.40
C GLU A 195 17.59 29.40 -10.53
N ALA A 196 17.40 30.60 -11.08
CA ALA A 196 17.47 31.84 -10.30
C ALA A 196 16.34 31.92 -9.24
N GLU A 197 15.13 31.44 -9.55
CA GLU A 197 14.03 31.37 -8.58
C GLU A 197 14.34 30.40 -7.44
N ILE A 198 14.89 29.22 -7.71
CA ILE A 198 15.29 28.28 -6.64
C ILE A 198 16.37 28.90 -5.75
N ALA A 199 17.34 29.57 -6.38
CA ALA A 199 18.43 30.21 -5.65
C ALA A 199 17.96 31.38 -4.78
N SER A 200 17.04 32.22 -5.27
CA SER A 200 16.52 33.37 -4.51
C SER A 200 15.83 32.93 -3.20
N LEU A 201 15.07 31.84 -3.24
CA LEU A 201 14.36 31.29 -2.07
C LEU A 201 15.34 30.85 -0.96
N HIS A 202 16.48 30.28 -1.32
CA HIS A 202 17.49 29.80 -0.36
C HIS A 202 18.41 30.93 0.13
N LYS A 203 18.68 31.93 -0.70
CA LYS A 203 19.41 33.14 -0.31
C LYS A 203 18.69 33.90 0.81
N GLU A 204 17.36 34.03 0.70
CA GLU A 204 16.54 34.63 1.76
C GLU A 204 16.57 33.83 3.07
N GLN A 205 16.78 32.51 3.02
CA GLN A 205 16.87 31.66 4.20
C GLN A 205 18.21 31.85 4.92
N LYS A 206 19.30 31.98 4.15
CA LYS A 206 20.65 32.30 4.66
C LYS A 206 20.67 33.64 5.40
N MET A 207 19.89 34.63 4.94
CA MET A 207 19.74 35.93 5.63
C MET A 207 18.92 35.88 6.93
N SER A 208 18.23 34.77 7.23
CA SER A 208 17.36 34.65 8.41
C SER A 208 17.97 33.85 9.58
N VAL A 209 19.14 33.22 9.42
CA VAL A 209 19.74 32.26 10.39
C VAL A 209 21.15 32.70 10.86
N GLU A 210 21.32 33.96 11.26
CA GLU A 210 22.52 34.53 11.91
C GLU A 210 23.75 34.96 11.06
N ASP A 211 24.45 35.94 11.65
CA ASP A 211 25.69 36.60 11.30
C ASP A 211 26.80 35.67 10.77
N VAL A 212 27.22 35.86 9.52
CA VAL A 212 28.45 35.24 8.99
C VAL A 212 29.55 36.31 8.86
N PRO A 213 30.73 36.13 9.48
CA PRO A 213 31.82 37.09 9.44
C PRO A 213 32.34 37.37 8.03
N LEU A 214 32.65 38.66 7.82
CA LEU A 214 33.33 39.25 6.67
C LEU A 214 34.65 38.53 6.32
N LEU A 215 34.59 37.47 5.52
CA LEU A 215 35.73 36.98 4.75
C LEU A 215 35.18 36.20 3.56
N PHE A 216 35.74 36.47 2.37
CA PHE A 216 35.34 35.93 1.06
C PHE A 216 34.24 36.69 0.31
N ARG A 217 34.52 37.97 0.06
CA ARG A 217 33.89 38.74 -1.02
C ARG A 217 34.91 39.01 -2.13
N SER A 218 35.20 38.01 -2.97
CA SER A 218 35.82 38.25 -4.29
C SER A 218 35.84 36.99 -5.17
N SER A 219 34.92 36.88 -6.13
CA SER A 219 35.22 36.63 -7.54
C SER A 219 33.90 36.62 -8.34
N GLY A 220 33.86 37.35 -9.46
CA GLY A 220 32.66 37.69 -10.22
C GLY A 220 32.12 36.61 -11.18
N MET A 221 31.59 35.52 -10.61
CA MET A 221 30.42 34.77 -11.08
C MET A 221 29.53 34.55 -9.85
N ASP A 222 28.21 34.38 -9.97
CA ASP A 222 27.28 34.24 -8.81
C ASP A 222 27.55 32.94 -8.02
N VAL A 223 28.65 32.89 -7.27
CA VAL A 223 29.03 31.82 -6.33
C VAL A 223 27.89 31.55 -5.34
N ASP A 224 27.11 32.58 -5.04
CA ASP A 224 25.91 32.53 -4.20
C ASP A 224 24.76 31.72 -4.85
N GLN A 225 24.60 31.78 -6.17
CA GLN A 225 23.56 31.01 -6.87
C GLN A 225 23.90 29.51 -6.90
N GLU A 226 25.15 29.16 -7.24
CA GLU A 226 25.59 27.77 -7.23
C GLU A 226 25.46 27.16 -5.83
N GLU A 227 25.90 27.86 -4.80
CA GLU A 227 25.78 27.41 -3.42
C GLU A 227 24.31 27.24 -3.00
N CYS A 228 23.41 28.13 -3.41
CA CYS A 228 21.98 28.00 -3.11
C CYS A 228 21.33 26.79 -3.80
N LEU A 229 21.72 26.46 -5.03
CA LEU A 229 21.26 25.25 -5.73
C LEU A 229 21.79 23.97 -5.07
N ASP A 230 23.00 24.01 -4.52
CA ASP A 230 23.55 22.91 -3.72
C ASP A 230 22.80 22.73 -2.40
N LEU A 231 22.43 23.82 -1.73
CA LEU A 231 21.62 23.77 -0.50
C LEU A 231 20.26 23.12 -0.77
N PHE A 232 19.59 23.48 -1.86
CA PHE A 232 18.34 22.85 -2.25
C PHE A 232 18.52 21.35 -2.54
N SER A 233 19.55 21.00 -3.32
CA SER A 233 19.83 19.61 -3.65
C SER A 233 20.15 18.78 -2.40
N ALA A 234 20.91 19.34 -1.46
CA ALA A 234 21.20 18.72 -0.17
C ALA A 234 19.94 18.54 0.69
N TYR A 235 19.00 19.50 0.67
CA TYR A 235 17.72 19.36 1.35
C TYR A 235 16.91 18.18 0.80
N VAL A 236 16.85 18.04 -0.54
CA VAL A 236 16.13 16.95 -1.20
C VAL A 236 16.75 15.58 -0.85
N ARG A 237 18.09 15.48 -0.90
CA ARG A 237 18.82 14.24 -0.53
C ARG A 237 18.69 13.86 0.94
N GLY A 238 18.46 14.83 1.82
CA GLY A 238 18.36 14.64 3.26
C GLY A 238 16.91 14.61 3.74
N GLN A 239 16.37 15.77 4.09
CA GLN A 239 15.08 15.88 4.78
C GLN A 239 13.91 15.34 3.97
N LEU A 240 13.83 15.67 2.67
CA LEU A 240 12.74 15.18 1.82
C LEU A 240 12.85 13.67 1.59
N HIS A 241 14.07 13.16 1.36
CA HIS A 241 14.33 11.72 1.26
C HIS A 241 13.84 10.97 2.51
N ASP A 242 14.27 11.41 3.69
CA ASP A 242 13.95 10.72 4.95
C ASP A 242 12.44 10.73 5.23
N GLN A 243 11.78 11.85 4.95
CA GLN A 243 10.32 11.93 5.05
C GLN A 243 9.61 10.98 4.08
N ILE A 244 10.04 10.91 2.82
CA ILE A 244 9.44 10.01 1.81
C ILE A 244 9.66 8.55 2.21
N VAL A 245 10.83 8.20 2.73
CA VAL A 245 11.13 6.86 3.25
C VAL A 245 10.28 6.53 4.48
N GLU A 246 10.04 7.50 5.36
CA GLU A 246 9.15 7.33 6.52
C GLU A 246 7.69 7.12 6.09
N GLU A 247 7.21 7.85 5.08
CA GLU A 247 5.84 7.75 4.61
C GLU A 247 5.55 6.49 3.77
N LEU A 248 6.42 6.17 2.81
CA LEU A 248 6.20 5.08 1.86
C LEU A 248 6.85 3.77 2.29
N GLY A 249 7.79 3.81 3.23
CA GLY A 249 8.64 2.68 3.60
C GLY A 249 9.69 2.37 2.52
N ASN A 250 10.47 1.32 2.80
CA ASN A 250 11.44 0.81 1.85
C ASN A 250 10.76 0.04 0.69
N ARG A 251 11.52 -0.31 -0.36
CA ARG A 251 11.02 -1.01 -1.55
C ARG A 251 10.26 -2.32 -1.24
N THR A 252 10.64 -3.02 -0.18
CA THR A 252 10.04 -4.30 0.25
C THR A 252 8.92 -4.15 1.29
N GLU A 253 8.60 -2.93 1.72
CA GLU A 253 7.64 -2.68 2.80
C GLU A 253 6.29 -2.20 2.25
N LEU A 254 5.21 -2.58 2.92
CA LEU A 254 3.85 -2.11 2.61
C LEU A 254 3.12 -1.77 3.92
N PRO A 255 2.36 -0.66 3.95
CA PRO A 255 1.49 -0.34 5.08
C PRO A 255 0.48 -1.46 5.37
N PHE A 256 0.36 -1.85 6.63
CA PHE A 256 -0.57 -2.90 7.09
C PHE A 256 -2.02 -2.64 6.67
N GLY A 257 -2.47 -1.39 6.77
CA GLY A 257 -3.83 -0.99 6.39
C GLY A 257 -4.14 -1.24 4.91
N LEU A 258 -3.16 -1.08 4.01
CA LEU A 258 -3.34 -1.40 2.60
C LEU A 258 -3.46 -2.91 2.37
N CYS A 259 -2.67 -3.71 3.09
CA CYS A 259 -2.73 -5.17 3.02
C CYS A 259 -4.10 -5.70 3.49
N ILE A 260 -4.66 -5.16 4.59
CA ILE A 260 -6.02 -5.49 5.04
C ILE A 260 -7.05 -5.06 4.00
N LEU A 261 -6.93 -3.83 3.50
CA LEU A 261 -7.92 -3.24 2.60
C LEU A 261 -8.14 -4.12 1.37
N VAL A 262 -7.07 -4.66 0.76
CA VAL A 262 -7.16 -5.54 -0.41
C VAL A 262 -8.05 -6.78 -0.17
N TYR A 263 -7.97 -7.41 1.00
CA TYR A 263 -8.75 -8.61 1.31
C TYR A 263 -10.15 -8.31 1.86
N MET A 264 -10.41 -7.07 2.27
CA MET A 264 -11.66 -6.66 2.91
C MET A 264 -12.92 -7.07 2.10
N PRO A 265 -12.99 -6.89 0.76
CA PRO A 265 -14.11 -7.35 -0.04
C PRO A 265 -14.36 -8.85 -0.01
N MET A 266 -13.29 -9.64 -0.14
CA MET A 266 -13.36 -11.11 -0.08
C MET A 266 -13.89 -11.52 1.30
N HIS A 267 -13.37 -10.92 2.37
CA HIS A 267 -13.80 -11.21 3.73
C HIS A 267 -15.28 -10.95 3.96
N PHE A 268 -15.77 -9.77 3.57
CA PHE A 268 -17.20 -9.45 3.73
C PHE A 268 -18.07 -10.35 2.86
N PHE A 269 -17.62 -10.68 1.65
CA PHE A 269 -18.34 -11.60 0.78
C PHE A 269 -18.45 -13.00 1.38
N ASN A 270 -17.32 -13.59 1.79
CA ASN A 270 -17.30 -14.92 2.41
C ASN A 270 -18.13 -14.93 3.69
N TYR A 271 -18.02 -13.91 4.54
CA TYR A 271 -18.84 -13.80 5.75
C TYR A 271 -20.35 -13.76 5.44
N ALA A 272 -20.76 -12.93 4.48
CA ALA A 272 -22.17 -12.78 4.13
C ALA A 272 -22.75 -14.00 3.41
N GLU A 273 -22.02 -14.61 2.49
CA GLU A 273 -22.57 -15.65 1.59
C GLU A 273 -22.28 -17.06 2.07
N SER A 274 -21.10 -17.32 2.65
CA SER A 274 -20.80 -18.64 3.17
C SER A 274 -21.45 -18.86 4.54
N PHE A 275 -21.51 -17.84 5.42
CA PHE A 275 -21.91 -18.07 6.81
C PHE A 275 -23.31 -17.59 7.14
N LEU A 276 -23.68 -16.34 6.79
CA LEU A 276 -25.05 -15.88 7.06
C LEU A 276 -26.09 -16.64 6.22
N ALA A 277 -25.70 -17.16 5.05
CA ALA A 277 -26.54 -18.04 4.24
C ALA A 277 -26.30 -19.55 4.53
N CYS A 278 -25.52 -19.89 5.56
CA CYS A 278 -25.29 -21.26 6.04
C CYS A 278 -24.90 -22.24 4.92
N GLU A 279 -23.91 -21.83 4.14
CA GLU A 279 -23.27 -22.57 3.03
C GLU A 279 -24.23 -23.06 1.94
N GLY A 280 -25.45 -22.50 1.85
CA GLY A 280 -26.46 -22.91 0.87
C GLY A 280 -27.15 -24.25 1.19
N TYR A 281 -26.79 -24.93 2.29
CA TYR A 281 -27.42 -26.17 2.75
C TYR A 281 -28.52 -25.94 3.79
N GLY A 282 -28.67 -24.69 4.26
CA GLY A 282 -29.55 -24.33 5.36
C GLY A 282 -28.88 -24.49 6.72
N CYS A 283 -29.17 -23.56 7.64
CA CYS A 283 -28.47 -23.46 8.91
C CYS A 283 -28.59 -24.71 9.78
N GLU A 284 -29.73 -25.38 9.76
CA GLU A 284 -29.95 -26.59 10.58
C GLU A 284 -29.08 -27.78 10.12
N ASN A 285 -28.88 -27.93 8.81
CA ASN A 285 -28.06 -29.01 8.24
C ASN A 285 -26.56 -28.77 8.49
N ALA A 286 -26.12 -27.52 8.40
CA ALA A 286 -24.75 -27.14 8.73
C ALA A 286 -24.41 -27.48 10.20
N LEU A 287 -25.33 -27.23 11.14
CA LEU A 287 -25.11 -27.60 12.55
C LEU A 287 -24.85 -29.10 12.73
N GLN A 288 -25.66 -29.95 12.10
CA GLN A 288 -25.51 -31.40 12.21
C GLN A 288 -24.21 -31.90 11.56
N TYR A 289 -23.86 -31.35 10.41
CA TYR A 289 -22.67 -31.77 9.67
C TYR A 289 -21.37 -31.36 10.38
N PHE A 290 -21.28 -30.10 10.82
CA PHE A 290 -20.10 -29.57 11.47
C PHE A 290 -20.05 -29.84 12.98
N GLY A 291 -21.15 -30.31 13.57
CA GLY A 291 -21.22 -30.66 14.99
C GLY A 291 -21.32 -29.44 15.92
N TYR A 292 -21.88 -28.33 15.43
CA TYR A 292 -22.15 -27.14 16.24
C TYR A 292 -23.44 -27.31 17.05
N GLN A 293 -23.47 -26.79 18.27
CA GLN A 293 -24.62 -26.88 19.17
C GLN A 293 -25.71 -25.85 18.87
N SER A 294 -25.36 -24.73 18.24
CA SER A 294 -26.30 -23.66 17.87
C SER A 294 -25.79 -22.82 16.72
N VAL A 295 -26.70 -22.14 16.01
CA VAL A 295 -26.36 -21.20 14.92
C VAL A 295 -25.54 -20.02 15.44
N GLN A 296 -25.81 -19.57 16.67
CA GLN A 296 -25.04 -18.50 17.31
C GLN A 296 -23.58 -18.91 17.52
N GLN A 297 -23.36 -20.16 17.94
CA GLN A 297 -22.01 -20.69 18.09
C GLN A 297 -21.27 -20.68 16.75
N LEU A 298 -21.88 -21.23 15.68
CA LEU A 298 -21.32 -21.18 14.33
C LEU A 298 -20.87 -19.75 13.94
N PHE A 299 -21.79 -18.79 14.01
CA PHE A 299 -21.50 -17.41 13.59
C PHE A 299 -20.40 -16.72 14.40
N ILE A 300 -20.34 -16.97 15.71
CA ILE A 300 -19.30 -16.40 16.58
C ILE A 300 -17.93 -16.99 16.20
N PHE A 301 -17.83 -18.30 16.02
CA PHE A 301 -16.56 -18.95 15.74
C PHE A 301 -16.03 -18.60 14.36
N ASP A 302 -16.90 -18.56 13.36
CA ASP A 302 -16.48 -18.13 12.02
C ASP A 302 -16.04 -16.66 12.05
N ALA A 303 -16.80 -15.77 12.70
CA ALA A 303 -16.38 -14.37 12.85
C ALA A 303 -14.98 -14.26 13.50
N VAL A 304 -14.70 -15.07 14.52
CA VAL A 304 -13.37 -15.10 15.18
C VAL A 304 -12.29 -15.63 14.23
N ILE A 305 -12.54 -16.72 13.49
CA ILE A 305 -11.59 -17.29 12.52
C ILE A 305 -11.24 -16.25 11.46
N TYR A 306 -12.26 -15.63 10.83
CA TYR A 306 -12.04 -14.63 9.79
C TYR A 306 -11.36 -13.38 10.31
N PHE A 307 -11.69 -12.94 11.52
CA PHE A 307 -11.02 -11.81 12.15
C PHE A 307 -9.54 -12.08 12.36
N ILE A 308 -9.18 -13.25 12.91
CA ILE A 308 -7.78 -13.65 13.09
C ILE A 308 -7.08 -13.71 11.73
N MET A 309 -7.67 -14.37 10.73
CA MET A 309 -7.09 -14.45 9.39
C MET A 309 -6.88 -13.08 8.75
N MET A 310 -7.84 -12.17 8.88
CA MET A 310 -7.78 -10.81 8.33
C MET A 310 -6.68 -9.97 8.97
N VAL A 311 -6.42 -10.17 10.27
CA VAL A 311 -5.43 -9.38 11.02
C VAL A 311 -4.03 -10.00 10.95
N THR A 312 -3.93 -11.33 10.85
CA THR A 312 -2.63 -12.01 10.97
C THR A 312 -2.16 -12.72 9.70
N THR A 313 -2.97 -13.54 9.04
CA THR A 313 -2.46 -14.44 7.99
C THR A 313 -2.47 -13.79 6.61
N LEU A 314 -3.56 -13.12 6.23
CA LEU A 314 -3.74 -12.58 4.89
C LEU A 314 -2.91 -11.31 4.62
N PRO A 315 -2.75 -10.37 5.57
CA PRO A 315 -1.89 -9.21 5.35
C PRO A 315 -0.43 -9.57 5.06
N MET A 316 0.01 -10.76 5.48
CA MET A 316 1.37 -11.26 5.28
C MET A 316 1.66 -11.68 3.84
N THR A 317 0.64 -11.95 3.01
CA THR A 317 0.82 -12.38 1.61
C THR A 317 1.72 -11.41 0.85
N PHE A 318 1.45 -10.11 0.95
CA PHE A 318 2.13 -9.10 0.14
C PHE A 318 3.57 -8.79 0.61
N PRO A 319 3.86 -8.61 1.91
CA PRO A 319 5.23 -8.48 2.39
C PRO A 319 6.09 -9.73 2.14
N CYS A 320 5.52 -10.94 2.30
CA CYS A 320 6.21 -12.18 1.96
C CYS A 320 6.56 -12.21 0.47
N LEU A 321 5.61 -11.88 -0.39
CA LEU A 321 5.84 -11.80 -1.83
C LEU A 321 6.93 -10.80 -2.20
N LEU A 322 6.90 -9.59 -1.63
CA LEU A 322 7.90 -8.56 -1.89
C LEU A 322 9.31 -9.01 -1.48
N LYS A 323 9.46 -9.61 -0.30
CA LYS A 323 10.76 -10.11 0.18
C LYS A 323 11.27 -11.25 -0.70
N MET A 324 10.40 -12.19 -1.10
CA MET A 324 10.78 -13.28 -1.98
C MET A 324 11.15 -12.80 -3.39
N LEU A 325 10.42 -11.83 -3.93
CA LEU A 325 10.76 -11.21 -5.21
C LEU A 325 12.10 -10.47 -5.14
N ASP A 326 12.35 -9.74 -4.07
CA ASP A 326 13.64 -9.05 -3.89
C ASP A 326 14.81 -10.04 -3.84
N LEU A 327 14.63 -11.16 -3.14
CA LEU A 327 15.59 -12.26 -3.12
C LEU A 327 15.77 -12.92 -4.49
N SER A 328 14.70 -13.02 -5.29
CA SER A 328 14.78 -13.61 -6.64
C SER A 328 15.69 -12.82 -7.58
N TYR A 329 15.79 -11.49 -7.41
CA TYR A 329 16.70 -10.66 -8.19
C TYR A 329 18.18 -10.88 -7.85
N LEU A 330 18.49 -11.45 -6.68
CA LEU A 330 19.86 -11.80 -6.31
C LEU A 330 20.33 -13.10 -6.98
N ILE A 331 19.42 -13.89 -7.54
CA ILE A 331 19.75 -15.17 -8.19
C ILE A 331 20.31 -14.88 -9.59
N PRO A 332 21.57 -15.22 -9.87
CA PRO A 332 22.15 -15.02 -11.20
C PRO A 332 21.42 -15.90 -12.21
N GLY A 333 20.91 -15.30 -13.29
CA GLY A 333 20.19 -16.02 -14.32
C GLY A 333 19.65 -15.11 -15.43
N GLY A 334 19.29 -15.71 -16.55
CA GLY A 334 18.62 -14.99 -17.64
C GLY A 334 17.16 -14.63 -17.30
N ALA A 335 16.50 -13.90 -18.21
CA ALA A 335 15.12 -13.43 -18.01
C ALA A 335 14.12 -14.56 -17.70
N VAL A 336 14.30 -15.75 -18.28
CA VAL A 336 13.41 -16.91 -18.05
C VAL A 336 13.49 -17.40 -16.60
N VAL A 337 14.70 -17.47 -16.05
CA VAL A 337 14.93 -17.90 -14.66
C VAL A 337 14.30 -16.91 -13.68
N GLN A 338 14.44 -15.61 -13.97
CA GLN A 338 13.84 -14.54 -13.19
C GLN A 338 12.30 -14.60 -13.19
N VAL A 339 11.68 -14.84 -14.36
CA VAL A 339 10.23 -15.01 -14.46
C VAL A 339 9.76 -16.24 -13.66
N PHE A 340 10.49 -17.36 -13.75
CA PHE A 340 10.15 -18.57 -12.99
C PHE A 340 10.15 -18.33 -11.48
N PHE A 341 11.22 -17.73 -10.93
CA PHE A 341 11.28 -17.43 -9.49
C PHE A 341 10.25 -16.38 -9.06
N ALA A 342 9.93 -15.42 -9.91
CA ALA A 342 8.87 -14.45 -9.62
C ALA A 342 7.50 -15.12 -9.49
N LEU A 343 7.14 -15.98 -10.45
CA LEU A 343 5.87 -16.73 -10.40
C LEU A 343 5.82 -17.70 -9.21
N ALA A 344 6.94 -18.38 -8.91
CA ALA A 344 7.05 -19.25 -7.75
C ALA A 344 6.88 -18.49 -6.42
N SER A 345 7.42 -17.25 -6.34
CA SER A 345 7.25 -16.37 -5.18
C SER A 345 5.78 -15.99 -4.97
N GLY A 346 5.07 -15.66 -6.05
CA GLY A 346 3.63 -15.41 -6.05
C GLY A 346 2.85 -16.59 -5.48
N LEU A 347 3.06 -17.78 -6.06
CA LEU A 347 2.38 -19.01 -5.65
C LEU A 347 2.67 -19.35 -4.17
N PHE A 348 3.94 -19.32 -3.77
CA PHE A 348 4.34 -19.68 -2.41
C PHE A 348 3.76 -18.71 -1.37
N SER A 349 3.71 -17.41 -1.66
CA SER A 349 3.21 -16.40 -0.72
C SER A 349 1.72 -16.59 -0.44
N TYR A 350 0.91 -16.87 -1.46
CA TYR A 350 -0.51 -17.19 -1.28
C TYR A 350 -0.70 -18.55 -0.60
N ALA A 351 0.05 -19.57 -1.02
CA ALA A 351 -0.01 -20.89 -0.39
C ALA A 351 0.32 -20.83 1.11
N TYR A 352 1.31 -20.03 1.48
CA TYR A 352 1.69 -19.78 2.86
C TYR A 352 0.56 -19.12 3.66
N ALA A 353 0.00 -18.03 3.15
CA ALA A 353 -1.07 -17.29 3.83
C ALA A 353 -2.32 -18.16 4.03
N PHE A 354 -2.73 -18.92 3.02
CA PHE A 354 -3.86 -19.84 3.11
C PHE A 354 -3.55 -21.05 4.00
N CYS A 355 -2.35 -21.62 3.96
CA CYS A 355 -1.97 -22.72 4.85
C CYS A 355 -2.06 -22.30 6.32
N MET A 356 -1.51 -21.12 6.65
CA MET A 356 -1.60 -20.57 8.01
C MET A 356 -3.04 -20.27 8.41
N GLY A 357 -3.86 -19.75 7.49
CA GLY A 357 -5.29 -19.57 7.71
C GLY A 357 -6.03 -20.89 7.99
N GLY A 358 -5.73 -21.93 7.23
CA GLY A 358 -6.31 -23.27 7.40
C GLY A 358 -5.91 -23.93 8.71
N LEU A 359 -4.67 -23.71 9.18
CA LEU A 359 -4.25 -24.13 10.51
C LEU A 359 -5.09 -23.42 11.59
N VAL A 360 -5.16 -22.08 11.56
CA VAL A 360 -5.94 -21.30 12.53
C VAL A 360 -7.41 -21.76 12.57
N GLY A 361 -8.05 -21.85 11.40
CA GLY A 361 -9.44 -22.30 11.28
C GLY A 361 -9.64 -23.73 11.78
N GLY A 362 -8.78 -24.66 11.34
CA GLY A 362 -8.87 -26.07 11.72
C GLY A 362 -8.69 -26.32 13.22
N PHE A 363 -7.75 -25.62 13.88
CA PHE A 363 -7.56 -25.72 15.33
C PHE A 363 -8.76 -25.14 16.09
N LEU A 364 -9.29 -23.98 15.67
CA LEU A 364 -10.46 -23.36 16.30
C LEU A 364 -11.70 -24.24 16.19
N ILE A 365 -12.02 -24.74 14.99
CA ILE A 365 -13.16 -25.67 14.78
C ILE A 365 -12.95 -26.94 15.62
N GLY A 366 -11.73 -27.49 15.64
CA GLY A 366 -11.39 -28.67 16.43
C GLY A 366 -11.63 -28.50 17.95
N PHE A 367 -11.36 -27.32 18.52
CA PHE A 367 -11.70 -27.02 19.92
C PHE A 367 -13.20 -26.99 20.16
N MET A 368 -13.95 -26.48 19.20
CA MET A 368 -15.38 -26.27 19.35
C MET A 368 -16.16 -27.57 19.32
N VAL A 369 -15.83 -28.45 18.38
CA VAL A 369 -16.57 -29.69 18.17
C VAL A 369 -16.19 -30.77 19.19
N LYS A 370 -14.93 -30.80 19.63
CA LYS A 370 -14.39 -31.88 20.50
C LYS A 370 -13.95 -31.40 21.88
N GLY A 371 -14.23 -30.15 22.24
CA GLY A 371 -13.85 -29.55 23.53
C GLY A 371 -12.35 -29.23 23.67
N LEU A 372 -12.05 -28.46 24.71
CA LEU A 372 -10.69 -28.01 25.04
C LEU A 372 -9.78 -29.19 25.46
N SER A 373 -8.55 -29.17 24.94
CA SER A 373 -7.47 -30.05 25.37
C SER A 373 -6.22 -29.20 25.60
N ALA A 374 -5.56 -29.39 26.75
CA ALA A 374 -4.39 -28.60 27.12
C ALA A 374 -3.27 -28.65 26.05
N CYS A 375 -2.96 -29.84 25.52
CA CYS A 375 -1.94 -29.98 24.47
C CYS A 375 -2.31 -29.20 23.19
N TRP A 376 -3.58 -29.29 22.77
CA TRP A 376 -4.05 -28.58 21.58
C TRP A 376 -4.05 -27.07 21.78
N LEU A 377 -4.45 -26.60 22.97
CA LEU A 377 -4.41 -25.19 23.33
C LEU A 377 -2.98 -24.62 23.24
N VAL A 378 -1.98 -25.38 23.71
CA VAL A 378 -0.57 -25.00 23.60
C VAL A 378 -0.14 -24.85 22.14
N PHE A 379 -0.50 -25.80 21.25
CA PHE A 379 -0.19 -25.68 19.82
C PHE A 379 -0.87 -24.48 19.17
N PHE A 380 -2.15 -24.25 19.46
CA PHE A 380 -2.88 -23.12 18.90
C PHE A 380 -2.31 -21.77 19.36
N VAL A 381 -2.03 -21.62 20.66
CA VAL A 381 -1.38 -20.43 21.20
C VAL A 381 0.02 -20.24 20.61
N GLY A 382 0.76 -21.33 20.38
CA GLY A 382 2.05 -21.29 19.68
C GLY A 382 1.94 -20.77 18.24
N ILE A 383 0.95 -21.26 17.47
CA ILE A 383 0.69 -20.79 16.09
C ILE A 383 0.29 -19.31 16.10
N LEU A 384 -0.65 -18.93 16.96
CA LEU A 384 -1.10 -17.54 17.05
C LEU A 384 0.04 -16.61 17.49
N GLY A 385 0.84 -17.02 18.48
CA GLY A 385 2.02 -16.30 18.92
C GLY A 385 3.04 -16.12 17.80
N PHE A 386 3.32 -17.17 17.03
CA PHE A 386 4.19 -17.09 15.85
C PHE A 386 3.66 -16.10 14.82
N LEU A 387 2.37 -16.16 14.46
CA LEU A 387 1.75 -15.25 13.49
C LEU A 387 1.75 -13.80 13.98
N LEU A 388 1.50 -13.56 15.27
CA LEU A 388 1.57 -12.23 15.87
C LEU A 388 2.99 -11.68 15.86
N VAL A 389 3.99 -12.47 16.27
CA VAL A 389 5.39 -12.07 16.20
C VAL A 389 5.80 -11.78 14.75
N GLN A 390 5.35 -12.60 13.80
CA GLN A 390 5.59 -12.36 12.39
C GLN A 390 4.96 -11.04 11.91
N CYS A 391 3.71 -10.75 12.29
CA CYS A 391 3.06 -9.48 11.95
C CYS A 391 3.79 -8.29 12.56
N LEU A 392 4.15 -8.37 13.85
CA LEU A 392 4.88 -7.32 14.54
C LEU A 392 6.28 -7.11 13.95
N THR A 393 6.99 -8.18 13.59
CA THR A 393 8.32 -8.05 12.98
C THR A 393 8.27 -7.48 11.55
N VAL A 394 7.19 -7.70 10.81
CA VAL A 394 7.04 -7.16 9.45
C VAL A 394 6.48 -5.74 9.44
N PHE A 395 5.51 -5.43 10.32
CA PHE A 395 4.77 -4.16 10.31
C PHE A 395 5.10 -3.22 11.47
N CYS A 396 5.89 -3.64 12.46
CA CYS A 396 6.30 -2.77 13.58
C CYS A 396 7.82 -2.60 13.69
N ALA A 397 8.63 -3.39 12.98
CA ALA A 397 10.09 -3.34 13.14
C ALA A 397 10.73 -2.00 12.73
N LYS A 398 10.03 -1.15 11.93
CA LYS A 398 10.43 0.24 11.66
C LYS A 398 9.18 1.08 11.32
N SER A 399 8.85 2.04 12.20
CA SER A 399 8.01 3.24 11.97
C SER A 399 6.55 3.08 11.47
N THR A 400 6.14 1.97 10.87
CA THR A 400 4.85 1.83 10.17
C THR A 400 3.60 1.75 11.06
N TRP A 401 3.77 1.71 12.40
CA TRP A 401 2.64 1.85 13.33
C TRP A 401 2.30 3.31 13.64
N SER A 402 3.22 4.27 13.46
CA SER A 402 2.91 5.70 13.61
C SER A 402 1.88 6.18 12.56
N SER A 403 1.86 5.49 11.41
CA SER A 403 0.90 5.68 10.32
C SER A 403 -0.44 4.96 10.53
N CYS A 404 -0.56 4.13 11.59
CA CYS A 404 -1.84 3.67 12.14
C CYS A 404 -2.46 4.68 13.12
N ASN A 405 -1.99 5.93 13.15
CA ASN A 405 -2.93 7.00 13.47
C ASN A 405 -4.03 6.94 12.41
N ALA A 406 -5.25 6.55 12.81
CA ALA A 406 -6.46 6.66 11.98
C ALA A 406 -6.66 8.08 11.40
N GLY A 407 -5.90 9.06 11.88
CA GLY A 407 -5.71 10.35 11.24
C GLY A 407 -4.81 10.38 10.00
N GLN A 408 -4.15 9.34 9.49
CA GLN A 408 -3.34 9.45 8.25
C GLN A 408 -4.00 8.88 6.99
N LEU A 409 -4.97 7.96 7.17
CA LEU A 409 -5.93 7.54 6.14
C LEU A 409 -7.32 8.18 6.35
N GLY A 410 -7.59 8.73 7.54
CA GLY A 410 -8.69 9.65 7.76
C GLY A 410 -8.35 11.02 7.17
N CYS A 411 -9.33 11.66 6.52
CA CYS A 411 -9.26 13.07 6.20
C CYS A 411 -8.81 13.87 7.45
N ARG A 412 -7.52 14.27 7.54
CA ARG A 412 -7.01 15.29 8.51
C ARG A 412 -7.56 16.68 8.19
N CYS A 413 -8.86 16.78 7.95
CA CYS A 413 -9.59 18.01 7.71
C CYS A 413 -10.48 18.37 8.91
N LEU A 414 -10.52 17.53 9.95
CA LEU A 414 -11.26 17.78 11.19
C LEU A 414 -10.43 18.46 12.29
N GLY A 415 -9.19 18.85 12.01
CA GLY A 415 -8.24 19.35 13.01
C GLY A 415 -7.96 20.85 13.01
N ARG A 416 -8.78 21.68 12.37
CA ARG A 416 -8.73 23.14 12.56
C ARG A 416 -10.15 23.68 12.66
N THR A 417 -10.61 23.87 13.89
CA THR A 417 -11.63 24.85 14.23
C THR A 417 -11.20 26.22 13.71
N PHE A 418 -12.17 26.96 13.19
CA PHE A 418 -12.08 28.34 12.72
C PHE A 418 -11.29 29.26 13.64
#